data_AF-A0A090M4M2-F1
#
_entry.id   AF-A0A090M4M2-F1
#
_cell.length_a   1.000
_cell.length_b   1.000
_cell.length_c   1.000
_cell.angle_alpha   90.00
_cell.angle_beta   90.00
_cell.angle_gamma   90.00
#
_symmetry.space_group_name_H-M   'P 1'
#
loop_
_entity.id
_entity.type
_entity.pdbx_description
1 polymer ?
#
loop_
_entity_poly.entity_id
_entity_poly.type
_entity_poly.pdbx_seq_one_letter_code
_entity_poly.pdbx_strand_id
1 'polypeptide(L)'
;MEIERSLQGEADGTQFELWERELRECCAYAWFERARETLERLDDETVGVRIEKNESEDVGAREELAVETEDSSVLSVRARLTSHEPVTVKKSVFQAHVCSDVRSVEDVEIVMRVLLQNKKIREATHNILAYRISRREEGRSEEFYQDSDDDGESAAGGRLLRLLVLADARDVVVVVTRWYGGVHLGPARFHVINSTAKTALESLGVIHNNSEQ
;
A
#
# COMPACT_ATOMS: atom_id res chain seq x y z
N MET A 1 -48.16 15.39 -34.08
CA MET A 1 -48.67 16.16 -32.93
C MET A 1 -49.20 15.14 -31.94
N GLU A 2 -48.29 14.43 -31.26
CA GLU A 2 -47.69 14.80 -29.95
C GLU A 2 -48.67 14.58 -28.80
N ILE A 3 -48.42 13.50 -28.05
CA ILE A 3 -48.86 13.29 -26.68
C ILE A 3 -47.61 12.88 -25.88
N GLU A 4 -47.21 13.80 -25.01
CA GLU A 4 -46.46 13.65 -23.76
C GLU A 4 -46.49 12.26 -23.08
N ARG A 5 -45.33 11.74 -22.63
CA ARG A 5 -44.82 11.84 -21.23
C ARG A 5 -43.71 10.82 -20.90
N SER A 6 -42.75 11.31 -20.11
CA SER A 6 -41.95 10.63 -19.09
C SER A 6 -41.05 9.46 -19.47
N LEU A 7 -39.74 9.71 -19.38
CA LEU A 7 -38.84 9.10 -18.37
C LEU A 7 -37.49 9.84 -18.43
N GLN A 8 -37.46 11.06 -17.89
CA GLN A 8 -36.22 11.63 -17.35
C GLN A 8 -36.11 11.12 -15.92
N GLY A 9 -35.24 10.13 -15.71
CA GLY A 9 -34.81 9.74 -14.37
C GLY A 9 -33.83 10.79 -13.87
N GLU A 10 -34.29 11.61 -12.92
CA GLU A 10 -33.42 12.41 -12.05
C GLU A 10 -32.52 11.45 -11.27
N ALA A 11 -31.24 11.38 -11.66
CA ALA A 11 -30.22 10.84 -10.76
C ALA A 11 -30.03 11.88 -9.65
N ASP A 12 -30.64 11.58 -8.51
CA ASP A 12 -30.57 12.32 -7.26
C ASP A 12 -29.11 12.62 -6.91
N GLY A 13 -28.74 13.91 -6.92
CA GLY A 13 -27.40 14.38 -6.58
C GLY A 13 -26.96 13.95 -5.18
N THR A 14 -27.90 13.58 -4.31
CA THR A 14 -27.57 13.08 -2.97
C THR A 14 -27.00 11.66 -3.00
N GLN A 15 -27.31 10.82 -3.99
CA GLN A 15 -26.74 9.47 -4.07
C GLN A 15 -25.29 9.48 -4.58
N PHE A 16 -24.95 10.43 -5.46
CA PHE A 16 -23.58 10.67 -5.91
C PHE A 16 -22.75 11.37 -4.82
N GLU A 17 -23.33 12.33 -4.09
CA GLU A 17 -22.68 12.97 -2.95
C GLU A 17 -22.52 12.03 -1.74
N LEU A 18 -23.47 11.11 -1.50
CA LEU A 18 -23.34 10.04 -0.50
C LEU A 18 -22.26 9.04 -0.91
N TRP A 19 -22.16 8.70 -2.20
CA TRP A 19 -21.11 7.84 -2.73
C TRP A 19 -19.72 8.51 -2.67
N GLU A 20 -19.60 9.80 -2.98
CA GLU A 20 -18.36 10.58 -2.77
C GLU A 20 -17.99 10.73 -1.29
N ARG A 21 -18.98 10.79 -0.40
CA ARG A 21 -18.77 10.90 1.04
C ARG A 21 -18.38 9.57 1.67
N GLU A 22 -18.87 8.45 1.16
CA GLU A 22 -18.48 7.08 1.54
C GLU A 22 -17.09 6.73 0.96
N LEU A 23 -16.76 7.22 -0.25
CA LEU A 23 -15.41 7.13 -0.82
C LEU A 23 -14.37 8.01 -0.12
N ARG A 24 -14.78 9.12 0.51
CA ARG A 24 -13.91 9.94 1.38
C ARG A 24 -13.51 9.22 2.67
N GLU A 25 -14.23 8.17 3.08
CA GLU A 25 -13.82 7.29 4.17
C GLU A 25 -12.90 6.15 3.67
N CYS A 26 -12.87 5.89 2.36
CA CYS A 26 -11.99 4.93 1.70
C CYS A 26 -10.65 5.50 1.23
N CYS A 27 -10.35 6.78 1.52
CA CYS A 27 -9.02 7.30 1.29
C CYS A 27 -8.02 6.45 2.10
N ALA A 28 -6.99 5.91 1.45
CA ALA A 28 -5.89 5.22 2.11
C ALA A 28 -5.33 6.00 3.33
N TYR A 29 -5.46 7.33 3.32
CA TYR A 29 -5.21 8.22 4.45
C TYR A 29 -5.96 7.87 5.76
N ALA A 30 -7.25 7.52 5.70
CA ALA A 30 -8.05 7.15 6.87
C ALA A 30 -7.67 5.76 7.44
N TRP A 31 -7.25 4.86 6.55
CA TRP A 31 -6.78 3.52 6.91
C TRP A 31 -5.37 3.55 7.50
N PHE A 32 -4.50 4.40 6.94
CA PHE A 32 -3.11 4.56 7.37
C PHE A 32 -3.01 5.20 8.75
N GLU A 33 -3.80 6.25 9.01
CA GLU A 33 -3.92 6.83 10.36
C GLU A 33 -4.47 5.82 11.36
N ARG A 34 -5.50 5.05 10.99
CA ARG A 34 -6.10 4.06 11.89
C ARG A 34 -5.16 2.88 12.20
N ALA A 35 -4.39 2.42 11.22
CA ALA A 35 -3.38 1.39 11.43
C ALA A 35 -2.21 1.91 12.28
N ARG A 36 -1.77 3.16 12.04
CA ARG A 36 -0.73 3.83 12.85
C ARG A 36 -1.19 4.04 14.30
N GLU A 37 -2.39 4.55 14.51
CA GLU A 37 -2.99 4.75 15.84
C GLU A 37 -3.17 3.42 16.59
N THR A 38 -3.56 2.35 15.90
CA THR A 38 -3.72 1.03 16.52
C THR A 38 -2.38 0.48 17.00
N LEU A 39 -1.31 0.70 16.23
CA LEU A 39 0.03 0.23 16.59
C LEU A 39 0.69 1.09 17.68
N GLU A 40 0.45 2.41 17.68
CA GLU A 40 0.89 3.31 18.76
C GLU A 40 0.22 2.99 20.09
N ARG A 41 -1.07 2.60 20.07
CA ARG A 41 -1.79 2.13 21.27
C ARG A 41 -1.20 0.86 21.87
N LEU A 42 -0.74 -0.07 21.03
CA LEU A 42 -0.07 -1.29 21.49
C LEU A 42 1.28 -0.97 22.14
N ASP A 43 2.06 -0.04 21.55
CA ASP A 43 3.33 0.40 22.14
C ASP A 43 3.11 1.10 23.50
N ASP A 44 2.08 1.95 23.66
CA ASP A 44 1.75 2.62 24.94
C ASP A 44 1.27 1.66 26.04
N GLU A 45 0.53 0.60 25.70
CA GLU A 45 0.11 -0.42 26.68
C GLU A 45 1.28 -1.29 27.15
N THR A 46 2.28 -1.56 26.31
CA THR A 46 3.51 -2.27 26.73
C THR A 46 4.44 -1.46 27.63
N VAL A 47 4.42 -0.12 27.56
CA VAL A 47 5.31 0.75 28.37
C VAL A 47 4.75 1.02 29.78
N GLY A 48 3.49 0.65 30.04
CA GLY A 48 2.84 0.78 31.35
C GLY A 48 3.31 -0.19 32.45
N VAL A 49 4.15 -1.19 32.12
CA VAL A 49 4.66 -2.15 33.09
C VAL A 49 5.88 -1.56 33.82
N ARG A 50 5.63 -0.93 34.98
CA ARG A 50 6.68 -0.59 35.94
C ARG A 50 7.30 -1.88 36.50
N ILE A 51 8.54 -2.18 36.10
CA ILE A 51 9.34 -3.24 36.70
C ILE A 51 9.82 -2.76 38.08
N GLU A 52 9.09 -3.12 39.13
CA GLU A 52 9.65 -3.17 40.48
C GLU A 52 10.49 -4.45 40.61
N LYS A 53 11.79 -4.28 40.80
CA LYS A 53 12.71 -5.38 41.07
C LYS A 53 12.46 -5.90 42.49
N ASN A 54 12.01 -7.14 42.61
CA ASN A 54 12.23 -7.94 43.81
C ASN A 54 12.58 -9.38 43.41
N GLU A 55 13.77 -9.80 43.80
CA GLU A 55 14.31 -11.15 43.65
C GLU A 55 13.70 -12.06 44.74
N SER A 56 13.02 -13.15 44.36
CA SER A 56 13.11 -14.48 45.00
C SER A 56 12.12 -15.50 44.40
N GLU A 57 12.72 -16.55 43.83
CA GLU A 57 12.36 -17.99 43.82
C GLU A 57 10.92 -18.49 43.58
N ASP A 58 10.84 -19.29 42.49
CA ASP A 58 10.10 -20.56 42.30
C ASP A 58 8.55 -20.56 42.36
N VAL A 59 7.90 -20.80 41.22
CA VAL A 59 7.26 -22.07 40.81
C VAL A 59 6.51 -21.82 39.48
N GLY A 60 6.71 -22.73 38.52
CA GLY A 60 6.15 -22.78 37.17
C GLY A 60 4.86 -22.04 36.86
N ALA A 61 4.96 -21.14 35.89
CA ALA A 61 3.93 -20.89 34.90
C ALA A 61 4.64 -20.81 33.56
N ARG A 62 4.29 -21.73 32.64
CA ARG A 62 4.71 -21.63 31.25
C ARG A 62 4.25 -20.26 30.75
N GLU A 63 5.21 -19.47 30.31
CA GLU A 63 4.96 -18.27 29.54
C GLU A 63 4.33 -18.74 28.23
N GLU A 64 3.00 -18.81 28.21
CA GLU A 64 2.23 -18.89 26.98
C GLU A 64 2.49 -17.58 26.25
N LEU A 65 3.60 -17.55 25.52
CA LEU A 65 3.77 -16.66 24.38
C LEU A 65 2.53 -16.93 23.52
N ALA A 66 1.61 -15.98 23.49
CA ALA A 66 0.54 -15.96 22.52
C ALA A 66 1.21 -15.90 21.15
N VAL A 67 1.48 -17.07 20.57
CA VAL A 67 1.70 -17.20 19.14
C VAL A 67 0.35 -16.89 18.54
N GLU A 68 0.11 -15.60 18.27
CA GLU A 68 -0.95 -15.20 17.36
C GLU A 68 -0.73 -16.02 16.10
N THR A 69 -1.66 -16.92 15.82
CA THR A 69 -1.67 -17.69 14.59
C THR A 69 -1.80 -16.66 13.47
N GLU A 70 -0.70 -16.30 12.82
CA GLU A 70 -0.73 -15.38 11.68
C GLU A 70 -1.79 -15.91 10.69
N ASP A 71 -2.75 -15.05 10.37
CA ASP A 71 -3.82 -15.37 9.42
C ASP A 71 -3.22 -15.90 8.12
N SER A 72 -3.77 -16.99 7.59
CA SER A 72 -3.30 -17.63 6.36
C SER A 72 -3.18 -16.65 5.18
N SER A 73 -4.01 -15.60 5.14
CA SER A 73 -3.94 -14.53 4.13
C SER A 73 -2.66 -13.69 4.26
N VAL A 74 -2.28 -13.33 5.49
CA VAL A 74 -1.06 -12.57 5.80
C VAL A 74 0.19 -13.35 5.41
N LEU A 75 0.24 -14.64 5.74
CA LEU A 75 1.33 -15.53 5.36
C LEU A 75 1.48 -15.63 3.82
N SER A 76 0.35 -15.76 3.11
CA SER A 76 0.32 -15.82 1.64
C SER A 76 0.83 -14.55 0.99
N VAL A 77 0.41 -13.38 1.47
CA VAL A 77 0.88 -12.09 0.97
C VAL A 77 2.37 -11.90 1.28
N ARG A 78 2.80 -12.21 2.51
CA ARG A 78 4.20 -12.09 2.93
C ARG A 78 5.14 -12.92 2.07
N ALA A 79 4.72 -14.11 1.65
CA ALA A 79 5.52 -14.98 0.78
C ALA A 79 5.72 -14.41 -0.64
N ARG A 80 4.83 -13.52 -1.10
CA ARG A 80 4.87 -12.91 -2.44
C ARG A 80 5.38 -11.47 -2.42
N LEU A 81 5.48 -10.86 -1.24
CA LEU A 81 6.01 -9.52 -1.05
C LEU A 81 7.55 -9.53 -1.08
N THR A 82 8.14 -8.88 -2.07
CA THR A 82 9.59 -8.76 -2.23
C THR A 82 10.03 -7.30 -2.13
N SER A 83 11.11 -7.06 -1.38
CA SER A 83 11.74 -5.74 -1.26
C SER A 83 13.03 -5.72 -2.07
N HIS A 84 13.18 -4.77 -2.98
CA HIS A 84 14.38 -4.65 -3.80
C HIS A 84 15.50 -3.88 -3.06
N GLU A 85 16.73 -3.95 -3.58
CA GLU A 85 17.88 -3.19 -3.04
C GLU A 85 17.57 -1.67 -3.07
N PRO A 86 17.83 -0.94 -1.97
CA PRO A 86 17.63 0.50 -1.90
C PRO A 86 18.58 1.29 -2.81
N VAL A 87 18.05 2.35 -3.42
CA VAL A 87 18.80 3.30 -4.25
C VAL A 87 18.99 4.61 -3.49
N THR A 88 20.22 5.11 -3.42
CA THR A 88 20.53 6.38 -2.75
C THR A 88 20.85 7.47 -3.76
N VAL A 89 20.14 8.60 -3.69
CA VAL A 89 20.37 9.79 -4.52
C VAL A 89 20.39 11.04 -3.66
N LYS A 90 21.53 11.75 -3.65
CA LYS A 90 21.76 12.96 -2.83
C LYS A 90 21.25 12.81 -1.39
N LYS A 91 21.68 11.74 -0.71
CA LYS A 91 21.30 11.35 0.65
C LYS A 91 19.86 10.87 0.85
N SER A 92 18.95 11.06 -0.11
CA SER A 92 17.64 10.43 -0.04
C SER A 92 17.75 8.97 -0.45
N VAL A 93 17.07 8.09 0.27
CA VAL A 93 17.05 6.64 0.00
C VAL A 93 15.67 6.25 -0.50
N PHE A 94 15.61 5.38 -1.50
CA PHE A 94 14.40 4.90 -2.13
C PHE A 94 14.44 3.37 -2.17
N GLN A 95 13.38 2.71 -1.73
CA GLN A 95 13.26 1.26 -1.81
C GLN A 95 11.90 0.90 -2.37
N ALA A 96 11.86 -0.01 -3.35
CA ALA A 96 10.62 -0.54 -3.89
C ALA A 96 10.29 -1.88 -3.23
N HIS A 97 9.03 -2.04 -2.88
CA HIS A 97 8.40 -3.25 -2.38
C HIS A 97 7.30 -3.65 -3.35
N VAL A 98 7.29 -4.89 -3.79
CA VAL A 98 6.35 -5.39 -4.80
C VAL A 98 5.72 -6.66 -4.30
N CYS A 99 4.39 -6.74 -4.37
CA CYS A 99 3.67 -8.01 -4.21
C CYS A 99 2.91 -8.30 -5.50
N SER A 100 3.20 -9.45 -6.11
CA SER A 100 2.53 -9.96 -7.32
C SER A 100 1.41 -10.92 -6.96
N ASP A 101 0.47 -11.16 -7.89
CA ASP A 101 -0.72 -12.00 -7.71
C ASP A 101 -1.69 -11.45 -6.65
N VAL A 102 -1.78 -10.12 -6.55
CA VAL A 102 -2.74 -9.42 -5.67
C VAL A 102 -4.13 -9.57 -6.27
N ARG A 103 -5.08 -10.08 -5.48
CA ARG A 103 -6.43 -10.45 -5.97
C ARG A 103 -7.54 -9.58 -5.41
N SER A 104 -7.25 -8.77 -4.39
CA SER A 104 -8.23 -7.96 -3.70
C SER A 104 -7.59 -6.72 -3.07
N VAL A 105 -8.43 -5.78 -2.63
CA VAL A 105 -7.99 -4.63 -1.84
C VAL A 105 -7.43 -5.07 -0.49
N GLU A 106 -8.00 -6.12 0.11
CA GLU A 106 -7.48 -6.71 1.35
C GLU A 106 -6.01 -7.16 1.20
N ASP A 107 -5.63 -7.76 0.06
CA ASP A 107 -4.23 -8.12 -0.18
C ASP A 107 -3.32 -6.87 -0.15
N VAL A 108 -3.79 -5.73 -0.68
CA VAL A 108 -3.08 -4.44 -0.67
C VAL A 108 -2.94 -3.91 0.75
N GLU A 109 -4.01 -3.98 1.55
CA GLU A 109 -4.00 -3.58 2.96
C GLU A 109 -3.05 -4.44 3.80
N ILE A 110 -3.04 -5.75 3.56
CA ILE A 110 -2.11 -6.69 4.19
C ILE A 110 -0.67 -6.34 3.80
N VAL A 111 -0.37 -6.00 2.55
CA VAL A 111 0.96 -5.56 2.13
C VAL A 111 1.41 -4.36 2.96
N MET A 112 0.55 -3.34 3.09
CA MET A 112 0.88 -2.16 3.90
C MET A 112 1.08 -2.52 5.37
N ARG A 113 0.20 -3.34 5.95
CA ARG A 113 0.32 -3.82 7.34
C ARG A 113 1.66 -4.52 7.58
N VAL A 114 2.04 -5.45 6.70
CA VAL A 114 3.30 -6.20 6.78
C VAL A 114 4.52 -5.27 6.62
N LEU A 115 4.48 -4.30 5.70
CA LEU A 115 5.56 -3.34 5.53
C LEU A 115 5.73 -2.42 6.75
N LEU A 116 4.63 -1.95 7.33
CA LEU A 116 4.65 -1.02 8.47
C LEU A 116 5.04 -1.69 9.81
N GLN A 117 5.02 -3.02 9.89
CA GLN A 117 5.65 -3.74 11.01
C GLN A 117 7.16 -3.43 11.10
N ASN A 118 7.81 -3.17 9.97
CA ASN A 118 9.19 -2.70 9.96
C ASN A 118 9.23 -1.22 10.39
N LYS A 119 9.79 -0.98 11.58
CA LYS A 119 9.95 0.38 12.14
C LYS A 119 10.59 1.37 11.16
N LYS A 120 11.60 0.95 10.39
CA LYS A 120 12.28 1.85 9.43
C LYS A 120 11.34 2.30 8.31
N ILE A 121 10.45 1.42 7.85
CA ILE A 121 9.48 1.73 6.78
C ILE A 121 8.35 2.60 7.34
N ARG A 122 7.84 2.26 8.52
CA ARG A 122 6.82 3.04 9.23
C ARG A 122 7.27 4.48 9.54
N GLU A 123 8.53 4.68 9.90
CA GLU A 123 9.11 6.01 10.15
C GLU A 123 9.67 6.68 8.88
N ALA A 124 9.48 6.09 7.70
CA ALA A 124 9.93 6.69 6.45
C ALA A 124 9.19 8.01 6.18
N THR A 125 9.77 8.85 5.34
CA THR A 125 9.15 10.14 4.99
C THR A 125 7.90 9.93 4.15
N HIS A 126 7.92 8.95 3.24
CA HIS A 126 6.80 8.62 2.37
C HIS A 126 6.83 7.10 2.04
N ASN A 127 5.66 6.47 2.01
CA ASN A 127 5.39 5.10 1.57
C ASN A 127 4.38 5.14 0.42
N ILE A 128 4.87 5.51 -0.76
CA ILE A 128 4.05 5.85 -1.93
C ILE A 128 3.52 4.56 -2.55
N LEU A 129 2.22 4.42 -2.71
CA LEU A 129 1.57 3.18 -3.13
C LEU A 129 0.84 3.34 -4.47
N ALA A 130 0.89 2.31 -5.31
CA ALA A 130 -0.01 2.14 -6.44
C ALA A 130 -0.28 0.64 -6.68
N TYR A 131 -1.50 0.30 -7.06
CA TYR A 131 -1.86 -1.08 -7.40
C TYR A 131 -2.79 -1.16 -8.60
N ARG A 132 -2.86 -2.34 -9.20
CA ARG A 132 -3.74 -2.64 -10.33
C ARG A 132 -4.13 -4.10 -10.28
N ILE A 133 -5.42 -4.37 -10.05
CA ILE A 133 -6.00 -5.71 -9.85
C ILE A 133 -6.97 -5.97 -11.00
N SER A 134 -6.79 -7.07 -11.73
CA SER A 134 -7.65 -7.43 -12.85
C SER A 134 -8.97 -8.04 -12.35
N ARG A 135 -10.08 -7.63 -12.97
CA ARG A 135 -11.39 -8.24 -12.78
C ARG A 135 -11.75 -8.98 -14.07
N ARG A 136 -11.70 -10.30 -14.01
CA ARG A 136 -12.12 -11.16 -15.13
C ARG A 136 -13.55 -11.59 -14.91
N GLU A 137 -14.46 -11.03 -15.70
CA GLU A 137 -15.82 -11.55 -15.85
C GLU A 137 -15.93 -12.25 -17.21
N GLU A 138 -16.52 -13.45 -17.23
CA GLU A 138 -16.72 -14.19 -18.47
C GLU A 138 -17.51 -13.36 -19.50
N GLY A 139 -16.93 -13.18 -20.68
CA GLY A 139 -17.58 -12.49 -21.80
C GLY A 139 -17.48 -10.95 -21.79
N ARG A 140 -16.71 -10.34 -20.87
CA ARG A 140 -16.43 -8.89 -20.86
C ARG A 140 -14.97 -8.57 -21.15
N SER A 141 -14.72 -7.34 -21.58
CA SER A 141 -13.37 -6.78 -21.62
C SER A 141 -12.77 -6.77 -20.23
N GLU A 142 -11.48 -7.02 -20.12
CA GLU A 142 -10.76 -6.97 -18.84
C GLU A 142 -10.86 -5.57 -18.23
N GLU A 143 -11.43 -5.50 -17.03
CA GLU A 143 -11.52 -4.29 -16.23
C GLU A 143 -10.46 -4.34 -15.12
N PHE A 144 -10.04 -3.18 -14.62
CA PHE A 144 -9.07 -3.09 -13.54
C PHE A 144 -9.63 -2.27 -12.39
N TYR A 145 -9.52 -2.82 -11.18
CA TYR A 145 -9.61 -2.05 -9.96
C TYR A 145 -8.22 -1.54 -9.61
N GLN A 146 -8.04 -0.23 -9.57
CA GLN A 146 -6.73 0.40 -9.46
C GLN A 146 -6.83 1.73 -8.72
N ASP A 147 -5.87 2.00 -7.85
CA ASP A 147 -5.77 3.24 -7.10
C ASP A 147 -4.32 3.52 -6.70
N SER A 148 -4.07 4.68 -6.11
CA SER A 148 -2.76 5.09 -5.63
C SER A 148 -2.82 6.05 -4.46
N ASP A 149 -1.80 6.00 -3.61
CA ASP A 149 -1.59 6.96 -2.52
C ASP A 149 -0.22 7.63 -2.67
N ASP A 150 -0.21 8.95 -2.56
CA ASP A 150 1.00 9.76 -2.59
C ASP A 150 1.77 9.70 -1.26
N ASP A 151 1.11 9.38 -0.15
CA ASP A 151 1.62 9.49 1.23
C ASP A 151 2.38 10.81 1.48
N GLY A 152 1.79 11.93 1.05
CA GLY A 152 2.39 13.26 1.17
C GLY A 152 3.47 13.61 0.12
N GLU A 153 3.94 12.66 -0.69
CA GLU A 153 4.80 12.91 -1.85
C GLU A 153 3.95 13.31 -3.07
N SER A 154 3.42 14.53 -3.06
CA SER A 154 2.38 14.96 -4.02
C SER A 154 2.68 14.58 -5.49
N ALA A 155 1.68 13.97 -6.13
CA ALA A 155 1.67 13.43 -7.48
C ALA A 155 2.56 12.20 -7.76
N ALA A 156 3.16 11.57 -6.75
CA ALA A 156 4.01 10.40 -6.96
C ALA A 156 3.22 9.09 -7.15
N GLY A 157 2.17 8.86 -6.37
CA GLY A 157 1.29 7.70 -6.45
C GLY A 157 0.62 7.60 -7.82
N GLY A 158 0.01 8.69 -8.29
CA GLY A 158 -0.58 8.72 -9.63
C GLY A 158 0.44 8.46 -10.77
N ARG A 159 1.70 8.85 -10.59
CA ARG A 159 2.79 8.56 -11.54
C ARG A 159 3.20 7.09 -11.50
N LEU A 160 3.23 6.47 -10.33
CA LEU A 160 3.45 5.03 -10.18
C LEU A 160 2.30 4.24 -10.80
N LEU A 161 1.06 4.63 -10.56
CA LEU A 161 -0.09 3.99 -11.21
C LEU A 161 -0.01 4.13 -12.73
N ARG A 162 0.37 5.31 -13.24
CA ARG A 162 0.59 5.49 -14.68
C ARG A 162 1.70 4.58 -15.22
N LEU A 163 2.77 4.35 -14.46
CA LEU A 163 3.81 3.38 -14.81
C LEU A 163 3.22 1.97 -14.92
N LEU A 164 2.43 1.51 -13.94
CA LEU A 164 1.79 0.19 -13.97
C LEU A 164 0.90 0.03 -15.21
N VAL A 165 0.10 1.06 -15.54
CA VAL A 165 -0.75 1.06 -16.74
C VAL A 165 0.07 0.98 -18.02
N LEU A 166 1.13 1.79 -18.16
CA LEU A 166 1.95 1.84 -19.37
C LEU A 166 2.79 0.58 -19.57
N ALA A 167 3.24 -0.04 -18.48
CA ALA A 167 4.00 -1.29 -18.53
C ALA A 167 3.11 -2.54 -18.57
N ASP A 168 1.78 -2.34 -18.61
CA ASP A 168 0.76 -3.37 -18.49
C ASP A 168 1.00 -4.34 -17.32
N ALA A 169 1.41 -3.78 -16.17
CA ALA A 169 1.56 -4.52 -14.94
C ALA A 169 0.17 -4.83 -14.36
N ARG A 170 -0.10 -6.09 -14.06
CA ARG A 170 -1.42 -6.60 -13.62
C ARG A 170 -1.27 -7.39 -12.32
N ASP A 171 -2.34 -7.41 -11.54
CA ASP A 171 -2.46 -8.16 -10.27
C ASP A 171 -1.27 -7.87 -9.35
N VAL A 172 -0.94 -6.59 -9.19
CA VAL A 172 0.27 -6.15 -8.50
C VAL A 172 0.01 -4.91 -7.66
N VAL A 173 0.69 -4.84 -6.51
CA VAL A 173 0.91 -3.61 -5.75
C VAL A 173 2.41 -3.29 -5.72
N VAL A 174 2.72 -2.01 -5.88
CA VAL A 174 4.03 -1.42 -5.69
C VAL A 174 3.95 -0.39 -4.58
N VAL A 175 4.90 -0.45 -3.65
CA VAL A 175 5.15 0.57 -2.64
C VAL A 175 6.57 1.06 -2.80
N VAL A 176 6.76 2.37 -2.97
CA VAL A 176 8.08 2.99 -2.96
C VAL A 176 8.25 3.77 -1.67
N THR A 177 9.05 3.24 -0.77
CA THR A 177 9.42 3.90 0.47
C THR A 177 10.57 4.87 0.22
N ARG A 178 10.40 6.12 0.63
CA ARG A 178 11.40 7.19 0.55
C ARG A 178 11.78 7.67 1.94
N TRP A 179 13.08 7.67 2.23
CA TRP A 179 13.67 8.37 3.37
C TRP A 179 14.34 9.66 2.91
N TYR A 180 13.83 10.81 3.36
CA TYR A 180 14.37 12.12 2.99
C TYR A 180 15.74 12.38 3.64
N GLY A 181 16.73 12.65 2.80
CA GLY A 181 18.11 12.89 3.25
C GLY A 181 18.47 14.34 3.58
N GLY A 182 17.49 15.24 3.72
CA GLY A 182 17.74 16.67 3.97
C GLY A 182 18.07 17.51 2.73
N VAL A 183 18.03 16.94 1.52
CA VAL A 183 18.30 17.65 0.26
C VAL A 183 17.09 17.60 -0.67
N HIS A 184 16.53 18.78 -0.98
CA HIS A 184 15.42 18.87 -1.92
C HIS A 184 15.84 18.43 -3.33
N LEU A 185 15.24 17.34 -3.81
CA LEU A 185 15.49 16.79 -5.14
C LEU A 185 14.66 17.47 -6.24
N GLY A 186 13.64 18.25 -5.87
CA GLY A 186 12.70 18.84 -6.82
C GLY A 186 12.03 17.76 -7.70
N PRO A 187 11.76 18.04 -8.99
CA PRO A 187 11.15 17.07 -9.90
C PRO A 187 11.96 15.78 -10.11
N ALA A 188 13.29 15.81 -9.89
CA ALA A 188 14.15 14.66 -10.14
C ALA A 188 13.79 13.43 -9.29
N ARG A 189 13.19 13.62 -8.10
CA ARG A 189 12.75 12.52 -7.25
C ARG A 189 11.73 11.60 -7.92
N PHE A 190 10.84 12.17 -8.75
CA PHE A 190 9.81 11.37 -9.44
C PHE A 190 10.43 10.41 -10.45
N HIS A 191 11.54 10.82 -11.08
CA HIS A 191 12.30 9.92 -11.93
C HIS A 191 12.90 8.76 -11.12
N VAL A 192 13.49 9.04 -9.95
CA VAL A 192 14.05 8.01 -9.06
C VAL A 192 12.98 7.06 -8.52
N ILE A 193 11.81 7.59 -8.12
CA ILE A 193 10.67 6.79 -7.66
C ILE A 193 10.22 5.82 -8.76
N ASN A 194 9.96 6.34 -9.96
CA ASN A 194 9.53 5.53 -11.10
C ASN A 194 10.60 4.53 -11.54
N SER A 195 11.88 4.92 -11.58
CA SER A 195 12.95 4.00 -11.98
C SER A 195 13.12 2.88 -10.96
N THR A 196 13.05 3.20 -9.66
CA THR A 196 13.16 2.20 -8.58
C THR A 196 12.02 1.19 -8.65
N ALA A 197 10.77 1.66 -8.83
CA ALA A 197 9.63 0.78 -9.03
C ALA A 197 9.76 -0.07 -10.30
N LYS A 198 10.13 0.55 -11.42
CA LYS A 198 10.29 -0.14 -12.71
C LYS A 198 11.33 -1.26 -12.63
N THR A 199 12.51 -0.98 -12.08
CA THR A 199 13.56 -1.98 -11.91
C THR A 199 13.11 -3.15 -11.04
N ALA A 200 12.38 -2.89 -9.95
CA ALA A 200 11.84 -3.95 -9.11
C ALA A 200 10.82 -4.81 -9.87
N LEU A 201 9.88 -4.19 -10.60
CA LEU A 201 8.89 -4.90 -11.41
C LEU A 201 9.54 -5.75 -12.52
N GLU A 202 10.57 -5.24 -13.19
CA GLU A 202 11.35 -5.97 -14.20
C GLU A 202 12.09 -7.16 -13.58
N SER A 203 12.75 -6.95 -12.43
CA SER A 203 13.52 -8.01 -11.75
C SER A 203 12.66 -9.19 -11.32
N LEU A 204 11.39 -8.95 -11.03
CA LEU A 204 10.40 -9.96 -10.63
C LEU A 204 9.64 -10.55 -11.82
N GLY A 205 9.94 -10.10 -13.05
CA GLY A 205 9.26 -10.55 -14.26
C GLY A 205 7.79 -10.16 -14.34
N VAL A 206 7.34 -9.18 -13.54
CA VAL A 206 5.96 -8.66 -13.58
C VAL A 206 5.73 -7.88 -14.87
N ILE A 207 6.76 -7.18 -15.34
CA ILE A 207 6.75 -6.45 -16.61
C ILE A 207 7.94 -6.88 -17.47
N HIS A 208 7.76 -6.87 -18.78
CA HIS A 208 8.83 -7.19 -19.72
C HIS A 208 9.59 -5.95 -20.17
N ASN A 209 10.90 -6.11 -20.34
CA ASN A 209 11.75 -5.02 -20.81
C ASN A 209 11.63 -4.92 -22.34
N ASN A 210 10.88 -3.95 -22.84
CA ASN A 210 10.70 -3.72 -24.29
C ASN A 210 11.92 -3.10 -25.00
N SER A 211 13.13 -3.18 -24.42
CA SER A 211 14.35 -2.58 -25.00
C SER A 211 15.08 -3.46 -26.03
N GLU A 212 14.45 -4.53 -26.52
CA GLU A 212 14.95 -5.37 -27.62
C GLU A 212 13.98 -5.45 -28.81
N GLN A 213 13.50 -4.30 -29.32
CA GLN A 213 12.90 -4.19 -30.66
C GLN A 213 13.43 -2.98 -31.42
#